data_AF-A0A939C8U6-F1
#
_entry.id   AF-A0A939C8U6-F1
#
_cell.length_a   1.000
_cell.length_b   1.000
_cell.length_c   1.000
_cell.angle_alpha   90.00
_cell.angle_beta   90.00
_cell.angle_gamma   90.00
#
_symmetry.space_group_name_H-M   'P 1'
#
loop_
_entity.id
_entity.type
_entity.pdbx_description
1 polymer ?
#
loop_
_entity_poly.entity_id
_entity_poly.type
_entity_poly.pdbx_seq_one_letter_code
_entity_poly.pdbx_strand_id
1 'polypeptide(L)' 'MGKQLKQGKIHFNVSERFYKEKQVSETGLKKLLQEFDNINLVGNKAVEIAVGEKIASEKNVVEIGGVKHLQIFKI' A
#
# COMPACT_ATOMS: atom_id res chain seq x y z
N MET A 1 -1.16 -12.46 -3.28
CA MET A 1 -2.11 -12.37 -2.14
C MET A 1 -1.99 -13.64 -1.30
N GLY A 2 -2.49 -13.64 -0.06
CA GLY A 2 -2.33 -14.78 0.85
C GLY A 2 -0.90 -14.98 1.36
N LYS A 3 -0.09 -13.92 1.35
CA LYS A 3 1.31 -13.95 1.82
C LYS A 3 1.40 -13.43 3.25
N GLN A 4 2.27 -14.05 4.05
CA GLN A 4 2.72 -13.50 5.32
C GLN A 4 4.01 -12.74 5.11
N LEU A 5 4.03 -11.45 5.46
CA LEU A 5 5.23 -10.63 5.51
C LEU A 5 5.76 -10.64 6.94
N LYS A 6 7.08 -10.78 7.10
CA LYS A 6 7.72 -10.89 8.40
C LYS A 6 8.95 -9.99 8.47
N GLN A 7 9.06 -9.20 9.54
CA GLN A 7 10.26 -8.41 9.83
C GLN A 7 10.43 -8.22 11.34
N GLY A 8 11.43 -8.89 11.90
CA GLY A 8 11.62 -8.91 13.36
C GLY A 8 10.37 -9.44 14.07
N LYS A 9 9.74 -8.58 14.88
CA LYS A 9 8.50 -8.91 15.61
C LYS A 9 7.22 -8.66 14.79
N ILE A 10 7.33 -8.00 13.64
CA ILE A 10 6.18 -7.68 12.78
C ILE A 10 5.78 -8.93 12.00
N HIS A 11 4.54 -9.35 12.19
CA HIS A 11 3.86 -10.38 11.39
C HIS A 11 2.65 -9.75 10.71
N PHE A 12 2.70 -9.64 9.38
CA PHE A 12 1.66 -8.98 8.60
C PHE A 12 1.03 -9.96 7.61
N ASN A 13 -0.28 -10.19 7.74
CA ASN A 13 -1.01 -11.12 6.88
C ASN A 13 -1.73 -10.35 5.76
N VAL A 14 -1.27 -10.52 4.52
CA VAL A 14 -1.93 -9.96 3.33
C VAL A 14 -3.09 -10.88 2.95
N SER A 15 -4.19 -10.78 3.71
CA SER A 15 -5.37 -11.63 3.51
C SER A 15 -6.17 -11.20 2.28
N GLU A 16 -6.68 -12.18 1.52
CA GLU A 16 -7.56 -11.90 0.39
C GLU A 16 -8.84 -11.18 0.83
N ARG A 17 -9.40 -11.57 1.97
CA ARG A 17 -10.61 -10.95 2.54
C ARG A 17 -10.48 -9.42 2.73
N PHE A 18 -9.29 -8.91 3.01
CA PHE A 18 -9.06 -7.48 3.25
C PHE A 18 -8.56 -6.73 1.99
N TYR A 19 -7.76 -7.39 1.13
CA TYR A 19 -7.07 -6.73 0.02
C TYR A 19 -7.59 -7.11 -1.38
N LYS A 20 -8.50 -8.08 -1.51
CA LYS A 20 -8.90 -8.62 -2.80
C LYS A 20 -10.40 -8.43 -3.04
N GLU A 21 -10.73 -7.32 -3.68
CA GLU A 21 -12.09 -7.06 -4.19
C GLU A 21 -12.10 -6.68 -5.67
N LYS A 22 -11.13 -5.90 -6.13
CA LYS A 22 -11.08 -5.40 -7.51
C LYS A 22 -9.64 -5.23 -8.00
N GLN A 23 -9.34 -5.72 -9.20
CA GLN A 23 -8.10 -5.37 -9.89
C GLN A 23 -8.28 -4.03 -10.62
N VAL A 24 -7.28 -3.17 -10.54
CA VAL A 24 -7.28 -1.86 -11.17
C VAL A 24 -6.00 -1.64 -11.97
N SER A 25 -6.09 -0.83 -13.03
CA SER A 25 -4.91 -0.33 -13.73
C SER A 25 -4.16 0.69 -12.85
N GLU A 26 -2.94 1.02 -13.25
CA GLU A 26 -2.16 2.07 -12.59
C GLU A 26 -2.88 3.42 -12.60
N THR A 27 -3.45 3.84 -13.75
CA THR A 27 -4.30 5.03 -13.84
C THR A 27 -5.51 4.95 -12.90
N GLY A 28 -6.11 3.77 -12.77
CA GLY A 28 -7.20 3.51 -11.83
C GLY A 28 -6.75 3.71 -10.38
N LEU A 29 -5.59 3.15 -10.00
CA LEU A 29 -5.01 3.35 -8.69
C LEU A 29 -4.76 4.84 -8.39
N LYS A 30 -4.16 5.59 -9.32
CA LYS A 30 -3.94 7.04 -9.14
C LYS A 30 -5.22 7.81 -8.84
N LYS A 31 -6.33 7.48 -9.54
CA LYS A 31 -7.64 8.09 -9.25
C LYS A 31 -8.13 7.76 -7.84
N LEU A 32 -8.09 6.50 -7.43
CA LEU A 32 -8.49 6.08 -6.08
C LEU A 32 -7.62 6.76 -5.02
N LEU A 33 -6.31 6.87 -5.26
CA LEU A 33 -5.41 7.55 -4.33
C LEU A 33 -5.75 9.03 -4.14
N GLN A 34 -6.43 9.69 -5.08
CA GLN A 34 -6.92 11.06 -4.92
C GLN A 34 -8.27 11.10 -4.21
N GLU A 35 -9.15 10.15 -4.49
CA GLU A 35 -10.55 10.12 -4.03
C GLU A 35 -10.71 9.73 -2.54
N PHE A 36 -9.83 8.89 -2.00
CA PHE A 36 -9.97 8.35 -0.64
C PHE A 36 -9.06 9.05 0.37
N ASP A 37 -9.54 9.17 1.61
CA ASP A 37 -8.81 9.82 2.71
C ASP A 37 -8.08 8.84 3.63
N ASN A 38 -8.51 7.57 3.67
CA ASN A 38 -7.88 6.51 4.46
C ASN A 38 -7.45 5.37 3.53
N ILE A 39 -6.14 5.22 3.36
CA ILE A 39 -5.56 4.33 2.35
C ILE A 39 -4.49 3.45 2.99
N ASN A 40 -4.63 2.13 2.80
CA ASN A 40 -3.62 1.13 3.15
C ASN A 40 -3.03 0.52 1.88
N LEU A 41 -1.75 0.76 1.62
CA LEU A 41 -1.02 0.21 0.47
C LEU A 41 -0.05 -0.87 0.92
N VAL A 42 -0.05 -1.98 0.20
CA VAL A 42 0.90 -3.08 0.37
C VAL A 42 1.40 -3.51 -1.01
N GLY A 43 2.71 -3.51 -1.20
CA GLY A 43 3.36 -3.86 -2.46
C GLY A 43 4.15 -2.71 -3.07
N ASN A 44 5.34 -3.05 -3.58
CA ASN A 44 6.34 -2.07 -4.03
C ASN A 44 5.79 -1.13 -5.10
N LYS A 45 5.15 -1.69 -6.13
CA LYS A 45 4.57 -0.89 -7.22
C LYS A 45 3.48 0.08 -6.74
N ALA A 46 2.58 -0.36 -5.86
CA ALA A 46 1.50 0.50 -5.37
C ALA A 46 2.02 1.66 -4.51
N VAL A 47 3.01 1.38 -3.66
CA VAL A 47 3.66 2.39 -2.82
C VAL A 47 4.46 3.39 -3.68
N GLU A 48 5.22 2.91 -4.67
CA GLU A 48 6.00 3.77 -5.57
C GLU A 48 5.11 4.71 -6.38
N ILE A 49 3.93 4.25 -6.81
CA ILE A 49 2.94 5.12 -7.46
C ILE A 49 2.49 6.24 -6.51
N ALA A 50 2.15 5.93 -5.25
CA ALA A 50 1.70 6.94 -4.29
C ALA A 50 2.79 7.97 -3.95
N VAL A 51 4.04 7.55 -3.86
CA VAL A 51 5.19 8.45 -3.67
C VAL A 51 5.44 9.30 -4.92
N GLY A 52 5.37 8.70 -6.12
CA GLY A 52 5.52 9.41 -7.40
C GLY A 52 4.44 10.47 -7.63
N GLU A 53 3.21 10.21 -7.19
CA GLU A 53 2.09 11.17 -7.22
C GLU A 53 2.17 12.22 -6.08
N LYS A 54 3.24 12.22 -5.27
CA LYS A 54 3.47 13.14 -4.14
C LYS A 54 2.38 13.12 -3.05
N ILE A 55 1.61 12.02 -2.97
CA ILE A 55 0.58 11.82 -1.94
C ILE A 55 1.22 11.40 -0.62
N ALA A 56 2.40 10.79 -0.68
CA ALA A 56 3.22 10.46 0.48
C ALA A 56 4.71 10.66 0.17
N SER A 57 5.53 10.68 1.22
CA SER A 57 6.99 10.76 1.12
C SER A 57 7.61 9.39 1.30
N GLU A 58 8.70 9.09 0.58
CA GLU A 58 9.47 7.84 0.72
C GLU A 58 9.90 7.59 2.18
N LYS A 59 10.14 8.66 2.96
CA LYS A 59 10.52 8.56 4.38
C LYS A 59 9.45 7.90 5.27
N ASN A 60 8.19 7.86 4.81
CA ASN A 60 7.06 7.28 5.52
C ASN A 60 6.80 5.83 5.10
N VAL A 61 7.58 5.29 4.15
CA VAL A 61 7.43 3.91 3.67
C VAL A 61 8.04 2.95 4.68
N VAL A 62 7.27 1.94 5.07
CA VAL A 62 7.72 0.85 5.93
C VAL A 62 8.00 -0.36 5.05
N GLU A 63 9.19 -0.94 5.15
CA GLU A 63 9.48 -2.22 4.51
C GLU A 63 9.22 -3.36 5.52
N ILE A 64 8.50 -4.39 5.09
CA ILE A 64 8.20 -5.59 5.89
C ILE A 64 8.55 -6.81 5.03
N GLY A 65 9.71 -7.42 5.29
CA GLY A 65 10.15 -8.62 4.59
C GLY A 65 10.35 -8.40 3.08
N GLY A 66 10.95 -7.27 2.69
CA GLY A 66 11.19 -6.90 1.30
C GLY A 66 9.98 -6.33 0.56
N VAL A 67 8.85 -6.15 1.25
CA VAL A 67 7.61 -5.59 0.68
C VAL A 67 7.30 -4.25 1.34
N LYS A 68 7.16 -3.21 0.51
CA LYS A 68 6.78 -1.87 0.96
C LYS A 68 5.32 -1.84 1.43
N HIS A 69 5.09 -1.11 2.50
CA HIS A 69 3.80 -0.79 3.08
C HIS A 69 3.73 0.72 3.35
N LEU A 70 2.55 1.30 3.16
CA LEU A 70 2.29 2.70 3.42
C LEU A 70 0.83 2.87 3.87
N GLN A 71 0.63 3.69 4.90
CA GLN A 71 -0.68 4.08 5.37
C GLN A 71 -0.83 5.61 5.27
N ILE A 72 -1.92 6.07 4.67
CA ILE A 72 -2.17 7.48 4.37
C ILE A 72 -3.48 7.90 5.01
N PHE A 73 -3.45 9.04 5.71
CA PHE A 73 -4.61 9.73 6.25
C PHE A 73 -4.60 11.17 5.72
N LYS A 74 -5.65 11.54 4.99
CA LYS A 74 -5.90 12.93 4.57
C LYS A 74 -6.88 13.58 5.54
N ILE A 75 -6.69 14.86 5.81
CA ILE A 75 -7.54 15.70 6.67
C ILE A 75 -8.11 16.82 5.80
#